data_AF-A0A7Y5Z8W4-F1
#
_entry.id   AF-A0A7Y5Z8W4-F1
#
_cell.length_a   1.000
_cell.length_b   1.000
_cell.length_c   1.000
_cell.angle_alpha   90.00
_cell.angle_beta   90.00
_cell.angle_gamma   90.00
#
_symmetry.space_group_name_H-M   'P 1'
#
loop_
_entity.id
_entity.type
_entity.pdbx_description
1 polymer ?
#
loop_
_entity_poly.entity_id
_entity_poly.type
_entity_poly.pdbx_seq_one_letter_code
_entity_poly.pdbx_strand_id
1 'polypeptide(L)'
;MVGRGKKICFAAVASVLVACALMVFFALDGVTENPKNLSDTQGIPAATMYTVILIIMTAASVALMGLGNLFQRLLRQQPFKWRVGWYAFTNVLLFLTSLLGTFVAAIYMYDSIAGVSGALLFALSVVLILIGVPRKSE
;
A
#
# COMPACT_ATOMS: atom_id res chain seq x y z
N MET A 1 6.24 13.67 -14.06
CA MET A 1 5.25 14.32 -13.18
C MET A 1 5.67 15.75 -12.90
N VAL A 2 4.78 16.71 -13.17
CA VAL A 2 4.83 18.03 -12.54
C VAL A 2 4.73 17.83 -11.03
N GLY A 3 5.38 18.69 -10.23
CA GLY A 3 5.65 18.43 -8.80
C GLY A 3 4.48 17.95 -7.94
N ARG A 4 3.24 18.23 -8.34
CA ARG A 4 2.01 17.73 -7.70
C ARG A 4 1.88 16.20 -7.75
N GLY A 5 2.05 15.59 -8.92
CA GLY A 5 1.90 14.13 -9.08
C GLY A 5 2.88 13.35 -8.19
N LYS A 6 4.13 13.81 -8.11
CA LYS A 6 5.16 13.20 -7.25
C LYS A 6 4.78 13.27 -5.77
N LYS A 7 4.30 14.43 -5.31
CA LYS A 7 3.89 14.62 -3.91
C LYS A 7 2.76 13.68 -3.51
N ILE A 8 1.75 13.53 -4.37
CA ILE A 8 0.61 12.63 -4.13
C ILE A 8 1.10 11.18 -4.04
N CYS A 9 1.95 10.78 -4.97
CA CYS A 9 2.60 9.49 -4.99
C CYS A 9 3.38 9.21 -3.69
N PHE A 10 4.24 10.12 -3.25
CA PHE A 10 4.98 9.97 -1.99
C PHE A 10 4.05 9.90 -0.77
N ALA A 11 2.96 10.67 -0.76
CA ALA A 11 1.95 10.59 0.29
C ALA A 11 1.26 9.22 0.32
N ALA A 12 0.98 8.63 -0.85
CA ALA A 12 0.39 7.29 -0.97
C ALA A 12 1.34 6.21 -0.43
N VAL A 13 2.64 6.32 -0.70
CA VAL A 13 3.66 5.43 -0.12
C VAL A 13 3.76 5.61 1.39
N ALA A 14 3.80 6.87 1.86
CA ALA A 14 3.88 7.16 3.28
C ALA A 14 2.67 6.60 4.02
N SER A 15 1.46 6.71 3.46
CA SER A 15 0.26 6.15 4.09
C SER A 15 0.31 4.62 4.17
N VAL A 16 0.77 3.94 3.12
CA VAL A 16 0.99 2.47 3.15
C VAL A 16 2.03 2.09 4.20
N LEU A 17 3.16 2.79 4.28
CA LEU A 17 4.21 2.49 5.26
C LEU A 17 3.71 2.64 6.70
N VAL A 18 2.96 3.71 6.98
CA VAL A 18 2.35 3.91 8.30
C VAL A 18 1.30 2.83 8.58
N ALA A 19 0.48 2.46 7.60
CA ALA A 19 -0.49 1.37 7.75
C ALA A 19 0.19 0.03 8.06
N CYS A 20 1.26 -0.32 7.33
CA CYS A 20 2.05 -1.51 7.61
C CYS A 20 2.69 -1.47 9.00
N ALA A 21 3.20 -0.32 9.43
CA ALA A 21 3.77 -0.19 10.78
C ALA A 21 2.70 -0.46 11.86
N LEU A 22 1.50 0.10 11.72
CA LEU A 22 0.39 -0.17 12.64
C LEU A 22 0.02 -1.66 12.68
N MET A 23 -0.02 -2.32 11.52
CA MET A 23 -0.30 -3.75 11.47
C MET A 23 0.80 -4.60 12.12
N VAL A 24 2.06 -4.21 11.97
CA VAL A 24 3.18 -4.90 12.64
C VAL A 24 3.07 -4.75 14.15
N PHE A 25 2.81 -3.55 14.66
CA PHE A 25 2.62 -3.36 16.11
C PHE A 25 1.47 -4.21 16.64
N PHE A 26 0.34 -4.28 15.93
CA PHE A 26 -0.77 -5.15 16.30
C PHE A 26 -0.39 -6.64 16.26
N ALA A 27 0.30 -7.09 15.21
CA ALA A 27 0.74 -8.47 15.08
C ALA A 27 1.74 -8.88 16.19
N LEU A 28 2.57 -7.95 16.65
CA LEU A 28 3.52 -8.16 17.75
C LEU A 28 2.85 -8.18 19.13
N ASP A 29 1.68 -7.55 19.29
CA ASP A 29 0.93 -7.49 20.55
C ASP A 29 0.22 -8.82 20.91
N GLY A 30 0.57 -9.91 20.22
CA GLY A 30 0.15 -11.27 20.60
C GLY A 30 -1.24 -11.64 20.10
N VAL A 31 -1.53 -11.44 18.81
CA VAL A 31 -2.78 -11.91 18.19
C VAL A 31 -2.88 -13.43 18.34
N THR A 32 -4.01 -13.89 18.88
CA THR A 32 -4.28 -15.33 19.08
C THR A 32 -4.24 -16.08 17.75
N GLU A 33 -3.56 -17.22 17.71
CA GLU A 33 -3.41 -18.04 16.51
C GLU A 33 -4.76 -18.52 15.96
N ASN A 34 -5.66 -18.93 16.86
CA ASN A 34 -7.02 -19.35 16.54
C ASN A 34 -8.05 -18.60 17.42
N PRO A 35 -8.73 -17.57 16.89
CA PRO A 35 -9.72 -16.82 17.66
C PRO A 35 -10.97 -17.66 18.02
N LYS A 36 -11.17 -18.82 17.38
CA LYS A 36 -12.25 -19.76 17.71
C LYS A 36 -11.85 -20.80 18.76
N ASN A 37 -10.55 -21.00 18.99
CA ASN A 37 -10.05 -21.93 19.99
C ASN A 37 -8.72 -21.43 20.58
N LEU A 38 -8.78 -20.76 21.73
CA LEU A 38 -7.62 -20.17 22.39
C LEU A 38 -6.59 -21.19 22.90
N SER A 39 -6.96 -22.48 22.97
CA SER A 39 -6.06 -23.56 23.39
C SER A 39 -5.24 -24.16 22.23
N ASP A 40 -5.59 -23.80 21.01
CA ASP A 40 -4.88 -24.20 19.80
C ASP A 40 -3.74 -23.21 19.55
N THR A 41 -2.54 -23.60 19.98
CA THR A 41 -1.29 -22.86 19.81
C THR A 41 -0.40 -23.49 18.72
N GLN A 42 -1.02 -24.13 17.73
CA GLN A 42 -0.30 -24.67 16.58
C GLN A 42 -0.58 -23.86 15.32
N GLY A 43 0.20 -22.80 15.11
CA GLY A 43 0.20 -22.08 13.83
C GLY A 43 0.84 -20.70 13.89
N ILE A 44 0.90 -20.04 12.74
CA ILE A 44 1.20 -18.61 12.67
C ILE A 44 -0.15 -17.90 12.54
N PRO A 45 -0.46 -16.85 13.33
CA PRO A 45 -1.70 -16.11 13.17
C PRO A 45 -1.85 -15.60 11.74
N ALA A 46 -3.03 -15.73 11.14
CA ALA A 46 -3.29 -15.29 9.77
C ALA A 46 -2.95 -13.80 9.58
N ALA A 47 -3.27 -12.96 10.57
CA ALA A 47 -2.92 -11.56 10.58
C ALA A 47 -1.40 -11.32 10.41
N THR A 48 -0.57 -12.12 11.09
CA THR A 48 0.89 -12.05 10.99
C THR A 48 1.39 -12.45 9.60
N MET A 49 0.87 -13.55 9.04
CA MET A 49 1.22 -13.99 7.69
C MET A 49 0.91 -12.90 6.64
N TYR A 50 -0.29 -12.33 6.66
CA TYR A 50 -0.66 -11.28 5.72
C TYR A 50 0.12 -9.99 5.94
N THR A 51 0.47 -9.65 7.18
CA THR A 51 1.31 -8.49 7.49
C THR A 51 2.69 -8.63 6.84
N VAL A 52 3.32 -9.80 6.92
CA VAL A 52 4.60 -10.08 6.25
C VAL A 52 4.48 -9.96 4.73
N ILE A 53 3.42 -10.53 4.14
CA ILE A 53 3.16 -10.41 2.69
C ILE A 53 3.02 -8.94 2.29
N LEU A 54 2.27 -8.15 3.06
CA LEU A 54 2.06 -6.72 2.80
C LEU A 54 3.37 -5.93 2.90
N ILE A 55 4.28 -6.25 3.82
CA ILE A 55 5.60 -5.62 3.90
C ILE A 55 6.43 -5.89 2.65
N ILE A 56 6.49 -7.16 2.22
CA ILE A 56 7.25 -7.56 1.01
C ILE A 56 6.68 -6.85 -0.22
N MET A 57 5.36 -6.84 -0.37
CA MET A 57 4.68 -6.15 -1.47
C MET A 57 4.89 -4.63 -1.42
N THR A 58 4.90 -4.03 -0.23
CA THR A 58 5.18 -2.61 -0.03
C THR A 58 6.61 -2.28 -0.44
N ALA A 59 7.60 -3.07 -0.02
CA ALA A 59 8.99 -2.87 -0.42
C ALA A 59 9.16 -2.96 -1.93
N ALA A 60 8.57 -3.97 -2.57
CA ALA A 60 8.57 -4.10 -4.03
C ALA A 60 7.88 -2.91 -4.72
N SER A 61 6.76 -2.43 -4.17
CA SER A 61 6.03 -1.26 -4.68
C SER A 61 6.87 0.01 -4.61
N VAL A 62 7.56 0.25 -3.49
CA VAL A 62 8.46 1.39 -3.32
C VAL A 62 9.63 1.33 -4.31
N ALA A 63 10.20 0.14 -4.54
CA ALA A 63 11.27 -0.04 -5.52
C ALA A 63 10.78 0.26 -6.95
N LEU A 64 9.65 -0.32 -7.36
CA LEU A 64 9.03 -0.09 -8.68
C LEU A 64 8.70 1.38 -8.91
N MET A 65 8.18 2.05 -7.88
CA MET A 65 7.86 3.46 -7.94
C MET A 65 9.10 4.36 -7.97
N GLY A 66 10.16 3.99 -7.24
CA GLY A 66 11.47 4.63 -7.31
C GLY A 66 12.06 4.58 -8.72
N LEU A 67 12.04 3.39 -9.34
CA LEU A 67 12.41 3.20 -10.74
C LEU A 67 11.52 4.02 -11.67
N GLY A 68 10.21 3.98 -11.46
CA GLY A 68 9.23 4.76 -12.23
C GLY A 68 9.52 6.25 -12.23
N ASN A 69 9.89 6.80 -11.07
CA ASN A 69 10.28 8.19 -10.89
C ASN A 69 11.60 8.55 -11.59
N LEU A 70 12.56 7.61 -11.64
CA LEU A 70 13.82 7.78 -12.35
C LEU A 70 13.58 7.84 -13.87
N PHE A 71 12.83 6.87 -14.41
CA PHE A 71 12.49 6.80 -15.83
C PHE A 71 11.56 7.93 -16.29
N GLN A 72 10.76 8.52 -15.40
CA GLN A 72 9.95 9.69 -15.74
C GLN A 72 10.77 10.91 -16.19
N ARG A 73 12.04 11.04 -15.79
CA ARG A 73 12.91 12.12 -16.28
C ARG A 73 13.22 11.94 -17.77
N LEU A 74 13.39 10.68 -18.20
CA LEU A 74 13.64 10.31 -19.60
C LEU A 74 12.39 10.44 -20.47
N LEU A 75 11.21 10.20 -19.89
CA LEU A 75 9.92 10.24 -20.59
C LEU A 75 9.25 11.63 -20.61
N ARG A 76 9.95 12.70 -20.22
CA ARG A 76 9.35 14.05 -20.09
C ARG A 76 8.82 14.60 -21.43
N GLN A 77 9.42 14.19 -22.55
CA GLN A 77 9.03 14.63 -23.90
C GLN A 77 8.07 13.66 -24.62
N GLN A 78 7.69 12.55 -23.98
CA GLN A 78 6.83 11.53 -24.58
C GLN A 78 5.34 11.93 -24.53
N PRO A 79 4.52 11.42 -25.47
CA PRO A 79 3.11 11.76 -25.54
C PRO A 79 2.37 11.39 -24.25
N PHE A 80 1.28 12.12 -23.98
CA PHE A 80 0.45 11.96 -22.78
C PHE A 80 0.06 10.49 -22.50
N LYS A 81 -0.29 9.72 -23.53
CA LYS A 81 -0.64 8.29 -23.39
C LYS A 81 0.49 7.46 -22.77
N TRP A 82 1.74 7.72 -23.15
CA TRP A 82 2.92 7.04 -22.59
C TRP A 82 3.15 7.41 -21.13
N ARG A 83 2.95 8.68 -20.78
CA ARG A 83 3.08 9.16 -19.40
C ARG A 83 2.04 8.50 -18.47
N VAL A 84 0.80 8.33 -18.94
CA VAL A 84 -0.26 7.63 -18.20
C VAL A 84 0.02 6.13 -18.10
N GLY A 85 0.41 5.47 -19.20
CA GLY A 85 0.74 4.05 -19.18
C GLY A 85 1.89 3.73 -18.23
N TRP A 86 2.95 4.54 -18.24
CA TRP A 86 4.08 4.39 -17.33
C TRP A 86 3.69 4.63 -15.86
N TYR A 87 2.83 5.63 -15.61
CA TYR A 87 2.28 5.86 -14.28
C TYR A 87 1.48 4.66 -13.77
N ALA A 88 0.58 4.12 -14.59
CA ALA A 88 -0.22 2.95 -14.23
C ALA A 88 0.68 1.74 -13.95
N PHE A 89 1.65 1.45 -14.82
CA PHE A 89 2.58 0.33 -14.64
C PHE A 89 3.40 0.43 -13.35
N THR A 90 3.89 1.62 -13.03
CA THR A 90 4.76 1.84 -11.85
C THR A 90 4.00 1.88 -10.52
N ASN A 91 2.69 2.16 -10.55
CA ASN A 91 1.83 2.24 -9.36
C ASN A 91 0.86 1.06 -9.21
N VAL A 92 0.77 0.15 -10.19
CA VAL A 92 -0.16 -1.00 -10.13
C VAL A 92 0.09 -1.86 -8.90
N LEU A 93 1.36 -2.11 -8.56
CA LEU A 93 1.71 -2.94 -7.41
C LEU A 93 1.35 -2.23 -6.10
N LEU A 94 1.57 -0.92 -6.01
CA LEU A 94 1.18 -0.13 -4.83
C LEU A 94 -0.35 -0.10 -4.67
N PHE A 95 -1.08 0.03 -5.78
CA PHE A 95 -2.54 -0.03 -5.79
C PHE A 95 -3.05 -1.39 -5.28
N LEU A 96 -2.52 -2.49 -5.82
CA LEU A 96 -2.88 -3.85 -5.40
C LEU A 96 -2.52 -4.09 -3.93
N THR A 97 -1.34 -3.65 -3.49
CA THR A 97 -0.91 -3.75 -2.08
C THR A 97 -1.87 -2.99 -1.17
N SER A 98 -2.28 -1.79 -1.57
CA SER A 98 -3.21 -0.97 -0.78
C SER A 98 -4.60 -1.58 -0.72
N LEU A 99 -5.08 -2.14 -1.83
CA LEU A 99 -6.38 -2.81 -1.88
C LEU A 99 -6.38 -4.06 -0.98
N LEU A 100 -5.34 -4.90 -1.10
CA LEU A 100 -5.16 -6.08 -0.25
C LEU A 100 -5.04 -5.68 1.23
N GLY A 101 -4.23 -4.66 1.54
CA GLY A 101 -4.06 -4.17 2.90
C GLY A 101 -5.36 -3.69 3.53
N THR A 102 -6.21 -3.01 2.74
CA THR A 102 -7.56 -2.61 3.19
C THR A 102 -8.40 -3.82 3.60
N PHE A 103 -8.42 -4.88 2.77
CA PHE A 103 -9.18 -6.09 3.08
C PHE A 103 -8.62 -6.86 4.26
N VAL A 104 -7.30 -7.02 4.34
CA VAL A 104 -6.64 -7.68 5.48
C VAL A 104 -6.97 -6.96 6.78
N ALA A 105 -6.90 -5.63 6.79
CA ALA A 105 -7.25 -4.80 7.95
C ALA A 105 -8.70 -5.02 8.38
N ALA A 106 -9.62 -4.96 7.42
CA ALA A 106 -11.05 -5.05 7.65
C ALA A 106 -11.51 -6.47 8.06
N ILE A 107 -10.79 -7.52 7.65
CA ILE A 107 -11.16 -8.90 7.98
C ILE A 107 -10.55 -9.33 9.31
N TYR A 108 -9.27 -9.02 9.55
CA TYR A 108 -8.50 -9.60 10.65
C TYR A 108 -8.24 -8.65 11.82
N MET A 109 -8.52 -7.36 11.68
CA MET A 109 -8.15 -6.35 12.68
C MET A 109 -9.25 -5.30 12.92
N TYR A 110 -10.49 -5.55 12.48
CA TYR A 110 -11.58 -4.55 12.50
C TYR A 110 -12.02 -4.12 13.90
N ASP A 111 -11.77 -4.97 14.89
CA ASP A 111 -12.06 -4.76 16.30
C ASP A 111 -11.01 -3.90 17.01
N SER A 112 -9.90 -3.60 16.34
CA SER A 112 -8.79 -2.81 16.87
C SER A 112 -8.69 -1.43 16.23
N ILE A 113 -8.33 -0.42 17.04
CA ILE A 113 -8.09 0.94 16.55
C ILE A 113 -6.95 0.96 15.52
N ALA A 114 -5.92 0.14 15.73
CA ALA A 114 -4.79 0.01 14.81
C ALA A 114 -5.22 -0.55 13.45
N GLY A 115 -6.05 -1.59 13.44
CA GLY A 115 -6.60 -2.17 12.21
C GLY A 115 -7.52 -1.23 11.46
N VAL A 116 -8.46 -0.56 12.14
CA VAL A 116 -9.35 0.43 11.51
C VAL A 116 -8.54 1.59 10.92
N SER A 117 -7.55 2.11 11.67
CA SER A 117 -6.67 3.18 11.19
C SER A 117 -5.82 2.73 10.01
N GLY A 118 -5.29 1.50 10.05
CA GLY A 118 -4.55 0.88 8.95
C GLY A 118 -5.41 0.74 7.69
N ALA A 119 -6.65 0.26 7.84
CA ALA A 119 -7.61 0.14 6.74
C ALA A 119 -7.86 1.49 6.05
N LEU A 120 -8.07 2.54 6.85
CA LEU A 120 -8.30 3.90 6.34
C LEU A 120 -7.07 4.45 5.61
N LEU A 121 -5.86 4.19 6.11
CA LEU A 121 -4.60 4.62 5.47
C LEU A 121 -4.32 3.87 4.15
N PHE A 122 -4.63 2.58 4.10
CA PHE A 122 -4.58 1.80 2.86
C PHE A 122 -5.61 2.31 1.85
N ALA A 123 -6.86 2.54 2.26
CA ALA A 123 -7.90 3.12 1.41
C ALA A 123 -7.52 4.53 0.92
N LEU A 124 -6.94 5.35 1.78
CA LEU A 124 -6.41 6.66 1.41
C LEU A 124 -5.33 6.54 0.33
N SER A 125 -4.44 5.55 0.44
CA SER A 125 -3.42 5.30 -0.60
C SER A 125 -4.04 5.01 -1.96
N VAL A 126 -5.09 4.18 -2.00
CA VAL A 126 -5.86 3.91 -3.23
C VAL A 126 -6.39 5.21 -3.85
N VAL A 127 -7.03 6.06 -3.04
CA VAL A 127 -7.57 7.35 -3.48
C VAL A 127 -6.46 8.27 -4.01
N LEU A 128 -5.33 8.35 -3.30
CA LEU A 128 -4.19 9.17 -3.72
C LEU A 128 -3.62 8.70 -5.06
N ILE A 129 -3.47 7.39 -5.28
CA ILE A 129 -2.98 6.83 -6.55
C ILE A 129 -3.93 7.20 -7.70
N LEU A 130 -5.24 7.16 -7.48
CA LEU A 130 -6.22 7.53 -8.51
C LEU A 130 -6.19 9.02 -8.84
N ILE A 131 -6.03 9.89 -7.83
CA ILE A 131 -5.95 11.35 -8.03
C ILE A 131 -4.58 11.77 -8.61
N GLY A 132 -3.54 10.98 -8.40
CA GLY A 132 -2.17 11.21 -8.86
C GLY A 132 -1.93 10.97 -10.35
N VAL A 133 -2.92 10.45 -11.09
CA VAL A 133 -2.84 10.20 -12.54
C VAL A 133 -2.47 11.49 -13.30
N PRO A 134 -1.49 11.46 -14.22
CA PRO A 134 -1.11 12.62 -15.02
C PRO A 134 -2.31 13.23 -15.77
N ARG A 135 -2.42 14.56 -15.80
CA ARG A 135 -3.49 15.27 -16.53
C ARG A 135 -3.02 15.71 -17.90
N LYS A 136 -3.93 15.76 -18.88
CA LYS A 136 -3.63 16.17 -20.27
C LYS A 136 -3.11 17.61 -20.38
N SER A 137 -3.44 18.45 -19.39
CA SER A 137 -3.01 19.85 -19.29
C SER A 137 -1.61 20.05 -18.68
N GLU A 138 -0.91 18.97 -18.29
CA GLU A 138 0.46 18.97 -17.75
C GLU A 138 1.49 18.43 -18.76
#